data_AF-A0A7K3HIC5-F1
#
_entry.id   AF-A0A7K3HIC5-F1
#
_cell.length_a   1.000
_cell.length_b   1.000
_cell.length_c   1.000
_cell.angle_alpha   90.00
_cell.angle_beta   90.00
_cell.angle_gamma   90.00
#
_symmetry.space_group_name_H-M   'P 1'
#
loop_
_entity.id
_entity.type
_entity.pdbx_description
1 polymer ?
#
loop_
_entity_poly.entity_id
_entity_poly.type
_entity_poly.pdbx_seq_one_letter_code
_entity_poly.pdbx_strand_id
1 'polypeptide(L)'
;MRDTRESRLLLVLLIAIAFALITVDIRGGEESPLGGARQAAASAFGPVENGVASAVDPIGNAIGAVRDSGERHSRIAALERENAALKLRLGSDARTRSRAAELDKILRTAGAGQYSVKGAQVIAIGAAQGFSWTVTIDVGSDDGIARDMTVLNGDGLVGRVTTVGPSTATVLLANDPDFTVGTRLEGSGELGFATGQGGRDLRVQLLNGKTVVKKGDRMVTFGSQGGKPFVAGVPVGEVTRVDPSRGELTRTVQVRPFAGFTRLDLVGVVVKPPRKDPRDAVLPPKPKGPKPTPTVTVTATPTIPAPDGN
;
A
#
# COMPACT_ATOMS: atom_id res chain seq x y z
N MET A 1 22.12 -103.42 -27.92
CA MET A 1 22.98 -102.92 -29.03
C MET A 1 22.12 -102.94 -30.29
N ARG A 2 21.57 -101.78 -30.67
CA ARG A 2 20.78 -101.55 -31.89
C ARG A 2 21.52 -100.54 -32.76
N ASP A 3 21.34 -100.71 -34.06
CA ASP A 3 22.25 -100.44 -35.17
C ASP A 3 22.80 -99.01 -35.37
N THR A 4 24.13 -98.91 -35.49
CA THR A 4 24.86 -97.73 -35.98
C THR A 4 24.79 -97.55 -37.50
N ARG A 5 24.07 -98.43 -38.21
CA ARG A 5 23.96 -98.42 -39.69
C ARG A 5 22.91 -97.44 -40.21
N GLU A 6 21.77 -97.27 -39.53
CA GLU A 6 20.69 -96.38 -40.00
C GLU A 6 21.07 -94.90 -39.87
N SER A 7 21.71 -94.50 -38.78
CA SER A 7 22.18 -93.12 -38.60
C SER A 7 23.25 -92.73 -39.62
N ARG A 8 24.09 -93.69 -40.05
CA ARG A 8 25.10 -93.46 -41.09
C ARG A 8 24.46 -93.27 -42.47
N LEU A 9 23.39 -94.01 -42.79
CA LEU A 9 22.66 -93.84 -44.04
C LEU A 9 21.92 -92.50 -44.12
N LEU A 10 21.29 -92.05 -43.03
CA LEU A 10 20.65 -90.74 -42.96
C LEU A 10 21.64 -89.58 -43.14
N LEU A 11 22.82 -89.70 -42.54
CA LEU A 11 23.86 -88.67 -42.63
C LEU A 11 24.45 -88.59 -44.05
N VAL A 12 24.66 -89.73 -44.72
CA VAL A 12 25.08 -89.77 -46.13
C VAL A 12 24.01 -89.18 -47.05
N LEU A 13 22.72 -89.47 -46.81
CA LEU A 13 21.61 -88.90 -47.59
C LEU A 13 21.55 -87.36 -47.47
N LEU A 14 21.67 -86.84 -46.25
CA LEU A 14 21.64 -85.39 -46.00
C LEU A 14 22.83 -84.67 -46.64
N ILE A 15 24.03 -85.27 -46.60
CA ILE A 15 25.21 -84.74 -47.28
C ILE A 15 24.98 -84.72 -48.80
N ALA A 16 24.38 -85.77 -49.38
CA ALA A 16 24.10 -85.82 -50.82
C ALA A 16 23.10 -84.73 -51.26
N ILE A 17 22.04 -84.48 -50.48
CA ILE A 17 21.05 -83.42 -50.77
C ILE A 17 21.68 -82.03 -50.66
N ALA A 18 22.50 -81.78 -49.63
CA ALA A 18 23.21 -80.52 -49.47
C ALA A 18 24.17 -80.26 -50.65
N PHE A 19 24.88 -81.30 -51.10
CA PHE A 19 25.75 -81.21 -52.27
C PHE A 19 24.97 -80.96 -53.57
N ALA A 20 23.79 -81.57 -53.73
CA ALA A 20 22.92 -81.33 -54.89
C ALA A 20 22.44 -79.88 -54.95
N LEU A 21 21.99 -79.31 -53.83
CA LEU A 21 21.53 -77.92 -53.76
C LEU A 21 22.66 -76.91 -54.00
N ILE A 22 23.83 -77.14 -53.42
CA ILE A 22 25.02 -76.32 -53.66
C ILE A 22 25.46 -76.42 -55.13
N THR A 23 25.35 -77.58 -55.76
CA THR A 23 25.70 -77.76 -57.18
C THR A 23 24.73 -77.02 -58.11
N VAL A 24 23.44 -76.95 -57.75
CA VAL A 24 22.42 -76.19 -58.50
C VAL A 24 22.65 -74.69 -58.36
N ASP A 25 23.00 -74.22 -57.15
CA ASP A 25 23.25 -72.80 -56.87
C ASP A 25 24.52 -72.27 -57.59
N ILE A 26 25.54 -73.13 -57.72
CA ILE A 26 26.84 -72.74 -58.30
C ILE A 26 26.88 -72.87 -59.85
N ARG A 27 25.89 -73.51 -60.49
CA ARG A 27 25.82 -73.66 -61.96
C ARG A 27 24.79 -72.80 -62.69
N GLY A 28 24.08 -71.91 -61.99
CA GLY A 28 23.04 -71.04 -62.57
C GLY A 28 23.48 -69.59 -62.82
N GLY A 29 24.55 -69.37 -63.59
CA GLY A 29 24.94 -68.05 -64.07
C GLY A 29 24.07 -67.57 -65.24
N GLU A 30 23.61 -66.32 -65.15
CA GLU A 30 23.10 -65.41 -66.20
C GLU A 30 21.85 -65.76 -67.03
N GLU A 31 21.27 -66.97 -66.98
CA GLU A 31 19.94 -67.24 -67.57
C GLU A 31 18.94 -67.86 -66.58
N SER A 32 18.67 -67.15 -65.48
CA SER A 32 17.59 -67.52 -64.56
C SER A 32 16.24 -66.93 -65.04
N PRO A 33 15.16 -67.73 -65.19
CA PRO A 33 13.85 -67.29 -65.71
C PRO A 33 13.09 -66.33 -64.78
N LEU A 34 13.75 -65.80 -63.74
CA LEU A 34 13.20 -64.89 -62.73
C LEU A 34 13.39 -63.40 -63.06
N GLY A 35 14.02 -63.05 -64.18
CA GLY A 35 14.19 -61.67 -64.65
C GLY A 35 12.87 -60.92 -64.92
N GLY A 36 11.84 -61.62 -65.41
CA GLY A 36 10.53 -61.03 -65.71
C GLY A 36 9.75 -60.55 -64.48
N ALA A 37 9.96 -61.17 -63.32
CA ALA A 37 9.30 -60.79 -62.07
C ALA A 37 9.86 -59.48 -61.48
N ARG A 38 11.13 -59.16 -61.76
CA ARG A 38 11.80 -57.95 -61.26
C ARG A 38 11.36 -56.69 -62.02
N GLN A 39 11.05 -56.82 -63.32
CA GLN A 39 10.58 -55.72 -64.16
C GLN A 39 9.15 -55.26 -63.78
N ALA A 40 8.29 -56.19 -63.39
CA ALA A 40 6.91 -55.90 -62.96
C ALA A 40 6.84 -55.22 -61.57
N ALA A 41 7.80 -55.52 -60.69
CA ALA A 41 7.92 -54.84 -59.40
C ALA A 41 8.37 -53.37 -59.55
N ALA A 42 9.20 -53.06 -60.55
CA ALA A 42 9.73 -51.71 -60.77
C ALA A 42 8.69 -50.72 -61.34
N SER A 43 7.67 -51.20 -62.06
CA SER A 43 6.62 -50.33 -62.64
C SER A 43 5.48 -49.97 -61.69
N ALA A 44 5.31 -50.71 -60.58
CA ALA A 44 4.25 -50.46 -59.59
C ALA A 44 4.66 -49.42 -58.52
N PHE A 45 5.95 -49.21 -58.31
CA PHE A 45 6.49 -48.30 -57.28
C PHE A 45 7.19 -47.05 -57.87
N GLY A 46 6.89 -46.73 -59.13
CA GLY A 46 7.63 -45.78 -59.98
C GLY A 46 7.54 -44.27 -59.68
N PRO A 47 6.62 -43.72 -58.87
CA PRO A 47 6.73 -42.31 -58.47
C PRO A 47 6.78 -42.16 -56.94
N VAL A 48 7.97 -42.36 -56.36
CA VAL A 48 8.33 -41.86 -55.02
C VAL A 48 9.48 -40.83 -55.09
N GLU A 49 9.87 -40.42 -56.29
CA GLU A 49 11.09 -39.63 -56.51
C GLU A 49 10.95 -38.11 -56.31
N ASN A 50 9.91 -37.60 -55.64
CA ASN A 50 9.86 -36.19 -55.20
C ASN A 50 9.13 -35.96 -53.85
N GLY A 51 8.97 -37.00 -53.01
CA GLY A 51 8.13 -36.92 -51.80
C GLY A 51 8.82 -37.17 -50.46
N VAL A 52 10.14 -37.39 -50.42
CA VAL A 52 10.79 -38.00 -49.23
C VAL A 52 11.72 -37.05 -48.46
N ALA A 53 12.01 -35.84 -48.95
CA ALA A 53 12.85 -34.88 -48.22
C ALA A 53 12.15 -34.18 -47.02
N SER A 54 10.88 -34.47 -46.73
CA SER A 54 10.13 -33.82 -45.65
C SER A 54 9.63 -34.76 -44.54
N ALA A 55 10.01 -36.04 -44.54
CA ALA A 55 9.37 -37.03 -43.68
C ALA A 55 10.29 -37.75 -42.67
N VAL A 56 11.60 -37.51 -42.67
CA VAL A 56 12.50 -38.18 -41.71
C VAL A 56 13.60 -37.25 -41.25
N ASP A 57 13.22 -36.29 -40.41
CA ASP A 57 14.05 -35.81 -39.29
C ASP A 57 13.21 -35.13 -38.19
N PRO A 58 12.34 -35.86 -37.44
CA PRO A 58 11.90 -35.33 -36.15
C PRO A 58 12.05 -36.33 -34.99
N ILE A 59 13.09 -37.16 -34.96
CA ILE A 59 13.35 -38.05 -33.81
C ILE A 59 14.70 -37.77 -33.12
N GLY A 60 15.50 -36.82 -33.62
CA GLY A 60 16.72 -36.35 -32.94
C GLY A 60 16.50 -35.24 -31.90
N ASN A 61 15.43 -34.44 -32.00
CA ASN A 61 15.23 -33.24 -31.16
C ASN A 61 14.06 -33.32 -30.17
N ALA A 62 13.30 -34.43 -30.14
CA ALA A 62 12.13 -34.55 -29.26
C ALA A 62 12.48 -34.88 -27.78
N ILE A 63 13.70 -35.34 -27.48
CA ILE A 63 14.13 -35.66 -26.10
C ILE A 63 14.63 -34.40 -25.33
N GLY A 64 14.89 -33.29 -26.02
CA GLY A 64 15.21 -32.00 -25.38
C GLY A 64 13.99 -31.13 -25.05
N ALA A 65 12.93 -31.17 -25.88
CA ALA A 65 11.80 -30.24 -25.78
C ALA A 65 10.79 -30.57 -24.68
N VAL A 66 10.70 -31.85 -24.27
CA VAL A 66 9.84 -32.27 -23.15
C VAL A 66 10.49 -31.96 -21.80
N ARG A 67 11.83 -31.91 -21.74
CA ARG A 67 12.58 -31.55 -20.52
C ARG A 67 12.58 -30.03 -20.27
N ASP A 68 12.61 -29.23 -21.35
CA ASP A 68 12.59 -27.76 -21.30
C ASP A 68 11.18 -27.17 -21.02
N SER A 69 10.10 -27.86 -21.43
CA SER A 69 8.73 -27.38 -21.14
C SER A 69 8.38 -27.48 -19.64
N GLY A 70 8.80 -28.54 -18.95
CA GLY A 70 8.60 -28.68 -17.50
C GLY A 70 9.40 -27.66 -16.69
N GLU A 71 10.65 -27.40 -17.07
CA GLU A 71 11.49 -26.38 -16.44
C GLU A 71 10.93 -24.97 -16.65
N ARG A 72 10.47 -24.62 -17.87
CA ARG A 72 9.87 -23.30 -18.14
C ARG A 72 8.59 -23.05 -17.34
N HIS A 73 7.68 -24.03 -17.24
CA HIS A 73 6.46 -23.87 -16.43
C HIS A 73 6.78 -23.82 -14.93
N SER A 74 7.75 -24.62 -14.46
CA SER A 74 8.21 -24.56 -13.07
C SER A 74 8.86 -23.21 -12.73
N ARG A 75 9.59 -22.63 -13.68
CA ARG A 75 10.25 -21.32 -13.55
C ARG A 75 9.24 -20.18 -13.59
N ILE A 76 8.22 -20.24 -14.45
CA ILE A 76 7.11 -19.28 -14.44
C ILE A 76 6.37 -19.34 -13.10
N ALA A 77 5.98 -20.54 -12.63
CA ALA A 77 5.32 -20.69 -11.34
C ALA A 77 6.20 -20.23 -10.17
N ALA A 78 7.52 -20.49 -10.22
CA ALA A 78 8.47 -20.01 -9.21
C ALA A 78 8.61 -18.48 -9.25
N LEU A 79 8.74 -17.88 -10.44
CA LEU A 79 8.82 -16.43 -10.62
C LEU A 79 7.52 -15.71 -10.24
N GLU A 80 6.36 -16.34 -10.46
CA GLU A 80 5.06 -15.81 -10.00
C GLU A 80 4.94 -15.85 -8.48
N ARG A 81 5.37 -16.96 -7.85
CA ARG A 81 5.43 -17.07 -6.37
C ARG A 81 6.41 -16.07 -5.79
N GLU A 82 7.58 -15.89 -6.41
CA GLU A 82 8.58 -14.92 -5.98
C GLU A 82 8.05 -13.49 -6.15
N ASN A 83 7.42 -13.16 -7.29
CA ASN A 83 6.76 -11.87 -7.48
C ASN A 83 5.64 -11.63 -6.46
N ALA A 84 4.83 -12.65 -6.14
CA ALA A 84 3.79 -12.55 -5.12
C ALA A 84 4.41 -12.31 -3.73
N ALA A 85 5.47 -13.03 -3.38
CA ALA A 85 6.20 -12.86 -2.13
C ALA A 85 6.88 -11.48 -2.04
N LEU A 86 7.50 -11.01 -3.12
CA LEU A 86 8.10 -9.68 -3.22
C LEU A 86 7.05 -8.57 -3.11
N LYS A 87 5.90 -8.72 -3.77
CA LYS A 87 4.77 -7.78 -3.63
C LYS A 87 4.25 -7.73 -2.19
N LEU A 88 4.15 -8.87 -1.52
CA LEU A 88 3.76 -8.94 -0.10
C LEU A 88 4.79 -8.22 0.80
N ARG A 89 6.08 -8.44 0.56
CA ARG A 89 7.18 -7.77 1.30
C ARG A 89 7.21 -6.25 1.06
N LEU A 90 7.09 -5.81 -0.19
CA LEU A 90 7.01 -4.37 -0.51
C LEU A 90 5.78 -3.72 0.15
N GLY A 91 4.65 -4.43 0.16
CA GLY A 91 3.44 -3.99 0.85
C GLY A 91 3.61 -3.89 2.38
N SER A 92 4.31 -4.84 3.00
CA SER A 92 4.63 -4.74 4.43
C SER A 92 5.58 -3.59 4.74
N ASP A 93 6.60 -3.39 3.91
CA ASP A 93 7.58 -2.31 4.11
C ASP A 93 6.93 -0.94 4.01
N ALA A 94 6.06 -0.74 3.02
CA ALA A 94 5.31 0.49 2.87
C ALA A 94 4.43 0.79 4.09
N ARG A 95 3.71 -0.21 4.62
CA ARG A 95 2.90 -0.06 5.83
C ARG A 95 3.74 0.26 7.07
N THR A 96 4.85 -0.44 7.25
CA THR A 96 5.78 -0.19 8.37
C THR A 96 6.35 1.23 8.31
N ARG A 97 6.75 1.70 7.11
CA ARG A 97 7.23 3.08 6.94
C ARG A 97 6.15 4.11 7.26
N SER A 98 4.91 3.90 6.80
CA SER A 98 3.80 4.80 7.11
C SER A 98 3.51 4.87 8.60
N ARG A 99 3.48 3.73 9.30
CA ARG A 99 3.30 3.67 10.76
C ARG A 99 4.42 4.36 11.52
N ALA A 100 5.66 4.14 11.12
CA ALA A 100 6.81 4.81 11.73
C ALA A 100 6.71 6.34 11.56
N ALA A 101 6.30 6.82 10.38
CA ALA A 101 6.09 8.24 10.13
C ALA A 101 4.94 8.83 10.97
N GLU A 102 3.84 8.09 11.12
CA GLU A 102 2.71 8.51 11.95
C GLU A 102 3.09 8.58 13.44
N LEU A 103 3.83 7.59 13.94
CA LEU A 103 4.33 7.58 15.32
C LEU A 103 5.33 8.72 15.56
N ASP A 104 6.29 8.94 14.65
CA ASP A 104 7.21 10.09 14.72
C ASP A 104 6.45 11.41 14.77
N LYS A 105 5.37 11.55 14.00
CA LYS A 105 4.52 12.74 14.04
C LYS A 105 3.82 12.91 15.38
N ILE A 106 3.26 11.84 15.96
CA ILE A 106 2.65 11.86 17.30
C ILE A 106 3.69 12.29 18.34
N LEU A 107 4.90 11.74 18.29
CA LEU A 107 5.97 12.07 19.23
C LEU A 107 6.45 13.52 19.09
N ARG A 108 6.51 14.06 17.87
CA ARG A 108 6.83 15.49 17.65
C ARG A 108 5.78 16.41 18.25
N THR A 109 4.50 16.14 18.00
CA THR A 109 3.39 16.92 18.55
C THR A 109 3.36 16.81 20.09
N ALA A 110 3.60 15.61 20.63
CA ALA A 110 3.72 15.39 22.06
C ALA A 110 4.92 16.14 22.66
N GLY A 111 6.08 16.09 22.02
CA GLY A 111 7.29 16.77 22.44
C GLY A 111 7.15 18.29 22.45
N ALA A 112 6.54 18.87 21.40
CA ALA A 112 6.26 20.30 21.31
C ALA A 112 5.35 20.78 22.44
N GLY A 113 4.37 19.96 22.82
CA GLY A 113 3.48 20.23 23.95
C GLY A 113 4.03 19.79 25.31
N GLN A 114 5.19 19.13 25.38
CA GLN A 114 5.73 18.49 26.59
C GLN A 114 4.76 17.48 27.24
N TYR A 115 3.97 16.79 26.43
CA TYR A 115 3.07 15.73 26.87
C TYR A 115 3.82 14.40 27.00
N SER A 116 3.44 13.57 27.98
CA SER A 116 3.77 12.14 27.92
C SER A 116 2.59 11.41 27.31
N VAL A 117 2.82 10.68 26.22
CA VAL A 117 1.79 9.99 25.46
C VAL A 117 2.03 8.48 25.46
N LYS A 118 0.96 7.71 25.59
CA LYS A 118 0.92 6.28 25.30
C LYS A 118 0.39 6.11 23.88
N GLY A 119 1.21 5.55 22.99
CA GLY A 119 0.77 5.18 21.65
C GLY A 119 -0.22 4.02 21.72
N ALA A 120 -1.25 4.06 20.87
CA ALA A 120 -2.28 3.05 20.78
C ALA A 120 -2.76 2.90 19.34
N GLN A 121 -3.15 1.68 18.96
CA GLN A 121 -3.77 1.36 17.70
C GLN A 121 -5.30 1.43 17.81
N VAL A 122 -5.94 1.99 16.79
CA VAL A 122 -7.40 1.91 16.64
C VAL A 122 -7.77 0.53 16.13
N ILE A 123 -8.51 -0.22 16.94
CA ILE A 123 -8.87 -1.63 16.67
C ILE A 123 -10.34 -1.82 16.29
N ALA A 124 -11.20 -0.85 16.61
CA ALA A 124 -12.58 -0.84 16.18
C ALA A 124 -13.09 0.58 15.98
N ILE A 125 -14.04 0.73 15.06
CA ILE A 125 -14.82 1.95 14.89
C ILE A 125 -16.19 1.67 15.50
N GLY A 126 -16.59 2.48 16.48
CA GLY A 126 -17.87 2.36 17.12
C GLY A 126 -18.95 3.05 16.30
N ALA A 127 -19.87 2.25 15.77
CA ALA A 127 -21.20 2.67 15.29
C ALA A 127 -22.15 1.47 15.41
N ALA A 128 -22.30 0.90 16.61
CA ALA A 128 -23.06 -0.35 16.74
C ALA A 128 -24.52 -0.15 17.18
N GLN A 129 -24.84 0.85 18.03
CA GLN A 129 -26.22 1.01 18.55
C GLN A 129 -26.65 2.45 18.90
N GLY A 130 -25.77 3.44 18.77
CA GLY A 130 -26.06 4.84 19.09
C GLY A 130 -25.35 5.76 18.10
N PHE A 131 -25.94 6.92 17.83
CA PHE A 131 -25.51 7.92 16.85
C PHE A 131 -24.17 8.61 17.18
N SER A 132 -23.31 7.98 17.99
CA SER A 132 -22.06 8.54 18.47
C SER A 132 -20.86 8.07 17.64
N TRP A 133 -19.95 9.00 17.37
CA TRP A 133 -18.71 8.84 16.65
C TRP A 133 -17.62 8.45 17.64
N THR A 134 -17.35 7.16 17.72
CA THR A 134 -16.38 6.61 18.68
C THR A 134 -15.40 5.65 18.01
N VAL A 135 -14.25 5.47 18.64
CA VAL A 135 -13.27 4.43 18.27
C VAL A 135 -12.82 3.68 19.51
N THR A 136 -12.44 2.41 19.35
CA THR A 136 -11.82 1.60 20.40
C THR A 136 -10.33 1.49 20.13
N ILE A 137 -9.54 1.69 21.19
CA ILE A 137 -8.08 1.59 21.16
C ILE A 137 -7.59 0.39 21.98
N ASP A 138 -6.44 -0.16 21.61
CA ASP A 138 -5.80 -1.37 22.19
C ASP A 138 -4.99 -1.12 23.47
N VAL A 139 -5.34 -0.08 24.21
CA VAL A 139 -4.74 0.25 25.52
C VAL A 139 -5.85 0.50 26.53
N GLY A 140 -5.63 0.07 27.77
CA GLY A 140 -6.63 0.14 28.84
C GLY A 140 -6.07 0.59 30.18
N SER A 141 -6.78 0.27 31.27
CA SER A 141 -6.34 0.62 32.62
C SER A 141 -4.97 0.02 32.98
N ASP A 142 -4.65 -1.15 32.43
CA ASP A 142 -3.37 -1.84 32.67
C ASP A 142 -2.20 -1.07 32.04
N ASP A 143 -2.47 -0.20 31.07
CA ASP A 143 -1.52 0.71 30.44
C ASP A 143 -1.49 2.10 31.09
N GLY A 144 -2.23 2.30 32.19
CA GLY A 144 -2.36 3.59 32.87
C GLY A 144 -3.36 4.54 32.22
N ILE A 145 -4.23 4.06 31.33
CA ILE A 145 -5.29 4.85 30.72
C ILE A 145 -6.43 5.05 31.71
N ALA A 146 -6.99 6.26 31.75
CA ALA A 146 -8.13 6.60 32.58
C ALA A 146 -9.17 7.37 31.76
N ARG A 147 -10.40 7.40 32.27
CA ARG A 147 -11.45 8.29 31.75
C ARG A 147 -10.95 9.73 31.74
N ASP A 148 -11.47 10.49 30.78
CA ASP A 148 -11.17 11.90 30.59
C ASP A 148 -9.72 12.21 30.23
N MET A 149 -8.97 11.24 29.69
CA MET A 149 -7.68 11.52 29.06
C MET A 149 -7.86 12.03 27.63
N THR A 150 -7.04 13.01 27.26
CA THR A 150 -7.00 13.57 25.90
C THR A 150 -6.37 12.59 24.93
N VAL A 151 -6.97 12.45 23.74
CA VAL A 151 -6.43 11.64 22.66
C VAL A 151 -6.09 12.56 21.48
N LEU A 152 -4.88 12.43 20.98
CA LEU A 152 -4.35 13.21 19.85
C LEU A 152 -3.70 12.29 18.82
N ASN A 153 -3.52 12.79 17.61
CA ASN A 153 -2.64 12.18 16.63
C ASN A 153 -1.53 13.18 16.24
N GLY A 154 -0.77 12.87 15.21
CA GLY A 154 0.28 13.75 14.74
C GLY A 154 -0.20 15.11 14.20
N ASP A 155 -1.48 15.26 13.86
CA ASP A 155 -2.06 16.49 13.33
C ASP A 155 -2.77 17.34 14.39
N GLY A 156 -3.45 16.71 15.34
CA GLY A 156 -4.19 17.45 16.35
C GLY A 156 -5.09 16.58 17.23
N LEU A 157 -6.10 17.24 17.80
CA LEU A 157 -7.05 16.65 18.73
C LEU A 157 -7.93 15.61 18.03
N VAL A 158 -7.84 14.37 18.50
CA VAL A 158 -8.69 13.27 18.03
C VAL A 158 -9.95 13.17 18.87
N GLY A 159 -9.83 13.32 20.19
CA GLY A 159 -10.97 13.14 21.09
C GLY A 159 -10.59 12.98 22.55
N ARG A 160 -11.45 12.27 23.28
CA ARG A 160 -11.29 12.00 24.72
C ARG A 160 -11.73 10.57 25.06
N VAL A 161 -11.02 9.94 25.99
CA VAL A 161 -11.38 8.64 26.54
C VAL A 161 -12.67 8.75 27.36
N THR A 162 -13.71 8.01 27.00
CA THR A 162 -15.00 7.98 27.71
C THR A 162 -15.18 6.72 28.54
N THR A 163 -14.72 5.57 28.06
CA THR A 163 -14.82 4.28 28.76
C THR A 163 -13.47 3.59 28.75
N VAL A 164 -13.12 2.91 29.84
CA VAL A 164 -11.85 2.19 29.99
C VAL A 164 -12.15 0.80 30.51
N GLY A 165 -11.70 -0.22 29.78
CA GLY A 165 -11.57 -1.59 30.25
C GLY A 165 -10.10 -1.93 30.58
N PRO A 166 -9.81 -3.19 30.94
CA PRO A 166 -8.46 -3.61 31.33
C PRO A 166 -7.41 -3.37 30.23
N SER A 167 -7.71 -3.81 29.01
CA SER A 167 -6.80 -3.80 27.85
C SER A 167 -7.29 -2.93 26.68
N THR A 168 -8.46 -2.31 26.79
CA THR A 168 -9.01 -1.46 25.73
C THR A 168 -9.71 -0.24 26.32
N ALA A 169 -9.87 0.79 25.51
CA ALA A 169 -10.61 1.98 25.88
C ALA A 169 -11.42 2.52 24.70
N THR A 170 -12.51 3.21 25.00
CA THR A 170 -13.36 3.88 24.01
C THR A 170 -13.06 5.38 24.02
N VAL A 171 -12.86 5.94 22.84
CA VAL A 171 -12.60 7.35 22.59
C VAL A 171 -13.81 7.97 21.90
N LEU A 172 -14.37 9.03 22.48
CA LEU A 172 -15.32 9.90 21.81
C LEU A 172 -14.56 10.87 20.92
N LEU A 173 -14.86 10.84 19.62
CA LEU A 173 -14.17 11.64 18.63
C LEU A 173 -14.59 13.11 18.67
N ALA A 174 -13.67 13.99 18.29
CA ALA A 174 -13.91 15.43 18.34
C ALA A 174 -14.96 15.94 17.32
N ASN A 175 -15.29 15.14 16.30
CA ASN A 175 -16.37 15.44 15.36
C ASN A 175 -17.75 15.02 15.86
N ASP A 176 -17.84 14.33 17.00
CA ASP A 176 -19.11 13.92 17.58
C ASP A 176 -19.94 15.13 18.07
N PRO A 177 -21.27 15.17 17.85
CA PRO A 177 -22.13 16.26 18.35
C PRO A 177 -22.13 16.46 19.87
N ASP A 178 -21.91 15.40 20.65
CA ASP A 178 -21.82 15.44 22.11
C ASP A 178 -20.40 15.78 22.60
N PHE A 179 -19.44 15.89 21.68
CA PHE A 179 -18.09 16.34 22.01
C PHE A 179 -18.03 17.86 22.09
N THR A 180 -17.59 18.40 23.23
CA THR A 180 -17.26 19.82 23.39
C THR A 180 -15.92 20.00 24.07
N VAL A 181 -15.10 20.92 23.56
CA VAL A 181 -13.78 21.26 24.11
C VAL A 181 -13.59 22.77 24.20
N GLY A 182 -12.97 23.21 25.30
CA GLY A 182 -12.53 24.60 25.45
C GLY A 182 -11.34 24.88 24.53
N THR A 183 -11.38 26.00 23.83
CA THR A 183 -10.41 26.36 22.80
C THR A 183 -9.90 27.77 23.00
N ARG A 184 -8.74 28.04 22.40
CA ARG A 184 -8.04 29.32 22.42
C ARG A 184 -7.59 29.66 21.01
N LEU A 185 -7.87 30.88 20.56
CA LEU A 185 -7.40 31.40 19.28
C LEU A 185 -5.89 31.72 19.35
N GLU A 186 -5.16 31.32 18.31
CA GLU A 186 -3.74 31.66 18.14
C GLU A 186 -3.55 33.20 18.10
N GLY A 187 -2.52 33.70 18.77
CA GLY A 187 -2.22 35.13 18.81
C GLY A 187 -3.09 35.93 19.79
N SER A 188 -4.38 36.10 19.51
CA SER A 188 -5.25 36.93 20.38
C SER A 188 -5.53 36.27 21.74
N GLY A 189 -5.44 34.94 21.81
CA GLY A 189 -5.75 34.18 23.03
C GLY A 189 -7.24 34.14 23.38
N GLU A 190 -8.13 34.59 22.48
CA GLU A 190 -9.57 34.59 22.71
C GLU A 190 -10.07 33.16 22.98
N LEU A 191 -10.95 33.02 23.97
CA LEU A 191 -11.50 31.74 24.37
C LEU A 191 -12.81 31.42 23.66
N GLY A 192 -13.08 30.14 23.48
CA GLY A 192 -14.35 29.67 22.96
C GLY A 192 -14.56 28.18 23.20
N PHE A 193 -15.72 27.69 22.79
CA PHE A 193 -16.08 26.28 22.86
C PHE A 193 -16.26 25.72 21.46
N ALA A 194 -15.54 24.64 21.15
CA ALA A 194 -15.70 23.89 19.91
C ALA A 194 -16.58 22.67 20.14
N THR A 195 -17.58 22.48 19.29
CA THR A 195 -18.52 21.34 19.31
C THR A 195 -18.51 20.62 17.97
N GLY A 196 -18.52 19.29 18.00
CA GLY A 196 -18.58 18.46 16.80
C GLY A 196 -19.93 18.56 16.07
N GLN A 197 -19.94 18.11 14.81
CA GLN A 197 -21.08 18.25 13.91
C GLN A 197 -21.35 17.00 13.04
N GLY A 198 -20.80 15.84 13.39
CA GLY A 198 -21.04 14.57 12.70
C GLY A 198 -20.54 14.54 11.25
N GLY A 199 -19.33 15.07 10.99
CA GLY A 199 -18.67 15.02 9.68
C GLY A 199 -18.52 16.37 8.96
N ARG A 200 -19.00 17.46 9.57
CA ARG A 200 -18.74 18.84 9.12
C ARG A 200 -17.60 19.47 9.91
N ASP A 201 -17.21 20.67 9.54
CA ASP A 201 -16.34 21.52 10.35
C ASP A 201 -16.89 21.66 11.78
N LEU A 202 -16.01 21.82 12.76
CA LEU A 202 -16.39 22.08 14.14
C LEU A 202 -17.08 23.44 14.24
N ARG A 203 -18.16 23.51 15.00
CA ARG A 203 -18.78 24.80 15.36
C ARG A 203 -18.07 25.35 16.58
N VAL A 204 -17.51 26.55 16.47
CA VAL A 204 -16.85 27.22 17.58
C VAL A 204 -17.62 28.48 17.95
N GLN A 205 -17.96 28.60 19.24
CA GLN A 205 -18.52 29.83 19.81
C GLN A 205 -17.45 30.54 20.64
N LEU A 206 -16.99 31.70 20.15
CA LEU A 206 -16.08 32.60 20.86
C LEU A 206 -16.85 33.41 21.90
N LEU A 207 -16.25 33.58 23.08
CA LEU A 207 -16.91 34.22 24.22
C LEU A 207 -17.12 35.72 24.01
N ASN A 208 -16.21 36.38 23.29
CA ASN A 208 -16.34 37.79 22.95
C ASN A 208 -16.82 37.98 21.50
N GLY A 209 -18.04 38.51 21.35
CA GLY A 209 -18.65 38.85 20.05
C GLY A 209 -17.88 39.91 19.24
N LYS A 210 -17.02 40.70 19.89
CA LYS A 210 -16.20 41.75 19.26
C LYS A 210 -14.82 41.25 18.79
N THR A 211 -14.49 39.98 19.03
CA THR A 211 -13.20 39.42 18.61
C THR A 211 -13.06 39.48 17.10
N VAL A 212 -11.92 40.03 16.66
CA VAL A 212 -11.51 40.00 15.27
C VAL A 212 -10.97 38.61 14.96
N VAL A 213 -11.72 37.84 14.19
CA VAL A 213 -11.35 36.50 13.71
C VAL A 213 -11.46 36.46 12.19
N LYS A 214 -10.52 35.79 11.54
CA LYS A 214 -10.41 35.70 10.08
C LYS A 214 -10.29 34.24 9.66
N LYS A 215 -10.66 33.98 8.41
CA LYS A 215 -10.36 32.69 7.77
C LYS A 215 -8.84 32.47 7.79
N GLY A 216 -8.41 31.28 8.16
CA GLY A 216 -7.00 30.93 8.31
C GLY A 216 -6.44 31.08 9.73
N ASP A 217 -7.20 31.67 10.65
CA ASP A 217 -6.81 31.68 12.06
C ASP A 217 -6.88 30.27 12.64
N ARG A 218 -5.95 29.95 13.53
CA ARG A 218 -5.78 28.60 14.08
C ARG A 218 -6.15 28.57 15.54
N MET A 219 -6.55 27.40 16.00
CA MET A 219 -7.01 27.21 17.36
C MET A 219 -6.34 26.01 18.01
N VAL A 220 -6.13 26.14 19.31
CA VAL A 220 -5.63 25.08 20.18
C VAL A 220 -6.60 24.85 21.33
N THR A 221 -6.48 23.73 22.04
CA THR A 221 -7.24 23.51 23.27
C THR A 221 -6.82 24.52 24.33
N PHE A 222 -7.80 25.11 25.02
CA PHE A 222 -7.53 25.95 26.19
C PHE A 222 -6.99 25.12 27.36
N GLY A 223 -7.40 23.85 27.41
CA GLY A 223 -7.06 22.92 28.48
C GLY A 223 -7.93 23.08 29.72
N SER A 224 -7.85 22.08 30.58
CA SER A 224 -8.59 21.98 31.84
C SER A 224 -7.63 22.01 33.01
N GLN A 225 -8.10 22.47 34.16
CA GLN A 225 -7.31 22.39 35.39
C GLN A 225 -6.95 20.93 35.68
N GLY A 226 -5.68 20.64 35.93
CA GLY A 226 -5.19 19.27 36.10
C GLY A 226 -5.05 18.45 34.82
N GLY A 227 -5.27 19.05 33.64
CA GLY A 227 -5.06 18.43 32.34
C GLY A 227 -6.13 17.43 31.90
N LYS A 228 -7.25 17.35 32.63
CA LYS A 228 -8.42 16.52 32.29
C LYS A 228 -9.69 17.36 32.34
N PRO A 229 -10.64 17.23 31.40
CA PRO A 229 -10.63 16.30 30.27
C PRO A 229 -9.62 16.60 29.15
N PHE A 230 -9.15 17.84 29.06
CA PHE A 230 -8.29 18.27 27.96
C PHE A 230 -6.98 18.87 28.47
N VAL A 231 -5.86 18.45 27.91
CA VAL A 231 -4.59 19.17 28.09
C VAL A 231 -4.61 20.45 27.24
N ALA A 232 -3.92 21.48 27.70
CA ALA A 232 -3.83 22.76 27.00
C ALA A 232 -2.85 22.68 25.83
N GLY A 233 -3.17 23.35 24.73
CA GLY A 233 -2.28 23.54 23.58
C GLY A 233 -2.30 22.43 22.52
N VAL A 234 -3.26 21.50 22.54
CA VAL A 234 -3.43 20.53 21.44
C VAL A 234 -4.01 21.25 20.22
N PRO A 235 -3.42 21.13 19.01
CA PRO A 235 -3.99 21.70 17.80
C PRO A 235 -5.41 21.21 17.55
N VAL A 236 -6.36 22.13 17.36
CA VAL A 236 -7.76 21.80 17.09
C VAL A 236 -8.03 21.90 15.59
N GLY A 237 -7.78 23.06 15.00
CA GLY A 237 -8.10 23.30 13.59
C GLY A 237 -7.87 24.73 13.11
N GLU A 238 -8.35 25.00 11.90
CA GLU A 238 -8.25 26.28 11.20
C GLU A 238 -9.65 26.82 10.85
N VAL A 239 -9.88 28.11 11.08
CA VAL A 239 -11.13 28.80 10.77
C VAL A 239 -11.36 28.81 9.26
N THR A 240 -12.45 28.19 8.80
CA THR A 240 -12.85 28.15 7.39
C THR A 240 -13.88 29.23 7.05
N ARG A 241 -14.75 29.57 8.01
CA ARG A 241 -15.83 30.53 7.84
C ARG A 241 -16.11 31.25 9.16
N VAL A 242 -16.38 32.55 9.07
CA VAL A 242 -16.86 33.37 10.18
C VAL A 242 -18.32 33.68 9.92
N ASP A 243 -19.21 33.28 10.83
CA ASP A 243 -20.63 33.52 10.66
C ASP A 243 -20.95 34.99 10.96
N PRO A 244 -21.92 35.61 10.26
CA PRO A 244 -22.30 36.99 10.51
C PRO A 244 -22.92 37.16 11.90
N SER A 245 -22.32 37.99 12.75
CA SER A 245 -22.80 38.27 14.11
C SER A 245 -23.26 39.74 14.22
N ARG A 246 -24.55 40.02 14.02
CA ARG A 246 -25.09 41.39 14.20
C ARG A 246 -25.56 41.57 15.64
N GLY A 247 -24.68 42.13 16.49
CA GLY A 247 -25.02 42.48 17.87
C GLY A 247 -25.07 41.31 18.87
N GLU A 248 -24.56 40.14 18.49
CA GLU A 248 -24.47 38.98 19.37
C GLU A 248 -23.37 39.16 20.43
N LEU A 249 -23.61 38.65 21.63
CA LEU A 249 -22.63 38.64 22.73
C LEU A 249 -21.45 37.70 22.46
N THR A 250 -21.69 36.69 21.62
CA THR A 250 -20.71 35.67 21.22
C THR A 250 -20.52 35.72 19.72
N ARG A 251 -19.45 35.09 19.21
CA ARG A 251 -19.21 34.99 17.77
C ARG A 251 -19.04 33.54 17.36
N THR A 252 -19.80 33.12 16.34
CA THR A 252 -19.73 31.75 15.83
C THR A 252 -18.81 31.67 14.61
N VAL A 253 -17.93 30.67 14.59
CA VAL A 253 -17.05 30.35 13.47
C VAL A 253 -17.06 28.85 13.17
N GLN A 254 -16.80 28.50 11.92
CA GLN A 254 -16.61 27.11 11.49
C GLN A 254 -15.11 26.82 11.41
N VAL A 255 -14.69 25.71 12.02
CA VAL A 255 -13.27 25.34 12.14
C VAL A 255 -13.06 23.96 11.57
N ARG A 256 -12.23 23.87 10.53
CA ARG A 256 -11.81 22.59 9.99
C ARG A 256 -10.81 21.94 10.94
N PRO A 257 -11.10 20.74 11.46
CA PRO A 257 -10.20 20.04 12.36
C PRO A 257 -8.91 19.64 11.63
N PHE A 258 -7.78 19.72 12.33
CA PHE A 258 -6.51 19.22 11.78
C PHE A 258 -6.46 17.69 11.74
N ALA A 259 -7.05 17.04 12.75
CA ALA A 259 -7.13 15.58 12.79
C ALA A 259 -8.13 15.05 11.75
N GLY A 260 -7.73 13.99 11.03
CA GLY A 260 -8.60 13.27 10.10
C GLY A 260 -9.28 12.07 10.75
N PHE A 261 -10.58 12.15 11.01
CA PHE A 261 -11.32 11.11 11.75
C PHE A 261 -11.65 9.85 10.92
N THR A 262 -11.59 9.93 9.60
CA THR A 262 -11.94 8.80 8.70
C THR A 262 -10.75 7.88 8.41
N ARG A 263 -9.54 8.25 8.85
CA ARG A 263 -8.29 7.50 8.61
C ARG A 263 -7.44 7.54 9.88
N LEU A 264 -7.90 6.87 10.93
CA LEU A 264 -7.17 6.72 12.19
C LEU A 264 -6.64 5.28 12.30
N ASP A 265 -5.32 5.08 12.22
CA ASP A 265 -4.66 3.80 12.55
C ASP A 265 -3.95 3.91 13.90
N LEU A 266 -3.19 4.99 14.12
CA LEU A 266 -2.46 5.23 15.37
C LEU A 266 -2.88 6.53 16.05
N VAL A 267 -2.98 6.49 17.38
CA VAL A 267 -3.26 7.64 18.24
C VAL A 267 -2.35 7.66 19.45
N GLY A 268 -2.23 8.83 20.08
CA GLY A 268 -1.53 9.02 21.35
C GLY A 268 -2.51 9.44 22.44
N VAL A 269 -2.58 8.69 23.53
CA VAL A 269 -3.33 9.07 24.74
C VAL A 269 -2.40 9.82 25.67
N VAL A 270 -2.78 11.03 26.08
CA VAL A 270 -1.97 11.84 26.99
C VAL A 270 -2.11 11.33 28.42
N VAL A 271 -1.08 10.60 28.89
CA VAL A 271 -1.02 10.03 30.23
C VAL A 271 -0.48 11.02 31.27
N LYS A 272 0.32 12.01 30.82
CA LYS A 272 0.82 13.08 31.68
C LYS A 272 0.64 14.43 31.00
N PRO A 273 -0.06 15.39 31.63
CA PRO A 273 -0.18 16.74 31.13
C PRO A 273 1.14 17.50 31.23
N PRO A 274 1.29 18.61 30.51
CA PRO A 274 2.52 19.37 30.55
C PRO A 274 2.66 20.11 31.88
N ARG A 275 3.89 20.40 32.29
CA ARG A 275 4.16 21.16 33.53
C ARG A 275 3.71 22.63 33.44
N LYS A 276 3.70 23.18 32.22
CA LYS A 276 3.27 24.55 31.91
C LYS A 276 2.38 24.49 30.67
N ASP A 277 1.39 25.39 30.60
CA ASP A 277 0.53 25.52 29.41
C ASP A 277 1.39 25.87 28.18
N PRO A 278 1.48 24.98 27.17
CA PRO A 278 2.29 25.23 25.97
C PRO A 278 1.62 26.21 25.00
N ARG A 279 0.36 26.60 25.25
CA ARG A 279 -0.42 27.53 24.43
C ARG A 279 -0.39 27.13 22.95
N ASP A 280 0.01 28.03 22.07
CA ASP A 280 0.08 27.86 20.62
C ASP A 280 1.42 27.29 20.12
N ALA A 281 2.37 26.95 21.02
CA ALA A 281 3.68 26.43 20.63
C ALA A 281 3.64 25.06 19.93
N VAL A 282 2.53 24.32 20.09
CA VAL A 282 2.32 23.01 19.46
C VAL A 282 1.83 23.14 18.02
N LEU A 283 1.37 24.33 17.61
CA LEU A 283 0.96 24.54 16.22
C LEU A 283 2.18 24.46 15.30
N PRO A 284 2.05 23.83 14.11
CA PRO A 284 3.11 23.88 13.12
C PRO A 284 3.38 25.34 12.72
N PRO A 285 4.59 25.69 12.25
CA PRO A 285 4.86 27.04 11.76
C PRO A 285 3.94 27.37 10.58
N LYS A 286 3.41 28.60 10.53
CA LYS A 286 2.61 29.06 9.37
C LYS A 286 3.47 28.96 8.10
N PRO A 287 2.92 28.45 6.98
CA PRO A 287 3.62 28.51 5.70
C PRO A 287 4.04 29.95 5.43
N LYS A 288 5.34 30.18 5.26
CA LYS A 288 5.84 31.51 4.84
C LYS A 288 5.31 31.74 3.44
N GLY A 289 4.50 32.78 3.26
CA GLY A 289 4.04 33.20 1.93
C GLY A 289 5.24 33.44 0.99
N PRO A 290 5.02 33.43 -0.33
CA PRO A 290 6.08 33.74 -1.29
C PRO A 290 6.67 35.11 -0.93
N LYS A 291 7.99 35.15 -0.74
CA LYS A 291 8.73 36.40 -0.54
C LYS A 291 8.46 37.29 -1.76
N PRO A 292 7.92 38.51 -1.61
CA PRO A 292 7.67 39.37 -2.77
C PRO A 292 8.99 39.59 -3.50
N THR A 293 9.03 39.23 -4.78
CA THR A 293 10.14 39.59 -5.67
C THR A 293 10.25 41.11 -5.68
N PRO A 294 11.42 41.70 -5.43
CA PRO A 294 11.56 43.15 -5.47
C PRO A 294 11.24 43.64 -6.89
N THR A 295 10.11 44.33 -7.03
CA THR A 295 9.79 45.09 -8.24
C THR A 295 10.76 46.27 -8.29
N VAL A 296 11.75 46.21 -9.19
CA VAL A 296 12.63 47.35 -9.46
C VAL A 296 11.86 48.34 -10.32
N THR A 297 11.38 49.42 -9.71
CA THR A 297 10.84 50.56 -10.46
C THR A 297 12.00 51.34 -11.05
N VAL A 298 12.22 51.23 -12.37
CA VAL A 298 13.16 52.10 -13.08
C VAL A 298 12.47 53.45 -13.29
N THR A 299 12.84 54.44 -12.50
CA THR A 299 12.47 55.84 -12.77
C THR A 299 13.38 56.36 -13.88
N ALA A 300 12.86 56.44 -15.10
CA ALA A 300 13.54 57.15 -16.17
C ALA A 300 13.49 58.67 -15.87
N THR A 301 14.65 59.30 -15.69
CA THR A 301 14.76 60.76 -15.60
C THR A 301 14.61 61.34 -17.01
N PRO A 302 13.57 62.14 -17.30
CA PRO A 302 13.45 62.78 -18.61
C PRO A 302 14.59 63.79 -18.79
N THR A 303 15.37 63.61 -19.86
CA THR A 303 16.40 64.57 -20.28
C THR A 303 15.68 65.74 -20.95
N ILE A 304 15.77 66.92 -20.35
CA ILE A 304 15.30 68.17 -20.94
C ILE A 304 16.32 68.59 -22.02
N PRO A 305 15.92 68.79 -23.29
CA PRO A 305 16.82 69.31 -24.32
C PRO A 305 17.30 70.72 -23.94
N ALA A 306 18.60 70.96 -24.08
CA ALA A 306 19.21 72.26 -23.84
C ALA A 306 18.60 73.33 -24.77
N PRO A 307 18.45 74.58 -24.31
CA PRO A 307 17.97 75.66 -25.16
C PRO A 307 19.04 76.01 -26.19
N ASP A 308 18.68 75.97 -27.46
CA ASP A 308 19.51 76.45 -28.56
C ASP A 308 19.78 77.94 -28.35
N GLY A 309 21.05 78.26 -28.11
CA GLY A 309 21.55 79.62 -27.98
C GLY A 309 21.96 80.18 -29.35
N ASN A 310 21.23 81.21 -29.76
CA ASN A 310 21.55 82.25 -30.76
C ASN A 310 21.39 81.90 -32.25
#